data_AF-A0A9E0VZP2-F1
#
_entry.id   AF-A0A9E0VZP2-F1
#
_cell.length_a   1.000
_cell.length_b   1.000
_cell.length_c   1.000
_cell.angle_alpha   90.00
_cell.angle_beta   90.00
_cell.angle_gamma   90.00
#
_symmetry.space_group_name_H-M   'P 1'
#
loop_
_entity.id
_entity.type
_entity.pdbx_description
1 polymer ?
#
loop_
_entity_poly.entity_id
_entity_poly.type
_entity_poly.pdbx_seq_one_letter_code
_entity_poly.pdbx_strand_id
1 'polypeptide(L)' 'IGASEEFKKSVFRQVQNYLANGVPERPASLIKAFQSYYGIEPLTSEHFSLVGK' A
#
# COMPACT_ATOMS: atom_id res chain seq x y z
N ILE A 1 9.95 11.00 16.63
CA ILE A 1 8.63 10.35 16.86
C ILE A 1 8.37 9.48 15.63
N GLY A 2 8.87 8.25 15.64
CA GLY A 2 8.72 7.31 14.54
C GLY A 2 7.94 6.10 15.03
N ALA A 3 7.11 5.51 14.17
CA ALA A 3 6.48 4.23 14.47
C ALA A 3 7.54 3.17 14.81
N SER A 4 7.23 2.28 15.74
CA SER A 4 8.13 1.17 16.08
C SER A 4 8.36 0.27 14.87
N GLU A 5 9.51 -0.42 14.84
CA GLU A 5 9.84 -1.36 13.78
C GLU A 5 8.80 -2.49 13.66
N GLU A 6 8.23 -2.91 14.79
CA GLU A 6 7.15 -3.89 14.85
C GLU A 6 5.86 -3.36 14.20
N PHE A 7 5.52 -2.09 14.43
CA PHE A 7 4.38 -1.47 13.78
C PHE A 7 4.57 -1.40 12.27
N LYS A 8 5.75 -0.99 11.79
CA LYS A 8 6.06 -0.96 10.35
C LYS A 8 5.91 -2.35 9.72
N LYS A 9 6.42 -3.39 10.38
CA LYS A 9 6.26 -4.79 9.93
C LYS A 9 4.79 -5.22 9.87
N SER A 10 3.98 -4.84 10.86
CA SER A 10 2.55 -5.13 10.87
C SER A 10 1.81 -4.46 9.71
N VAL A 11 2.06 -3.17 9.48
CA VAL A 11 1.46 -2.42 8.37
C VAL A 11 1.89 -3.01 7.04
N PHE A 12 3.18 -3.30 6.86
CA PHE A 12 3.69 -3.89 5.62
C PHE A 12 3.02 -5.24 5.32
N ARG A 13 2.88 -6.12 6.31
CA ARG A 13 2.12 -7.38 6.16
C ARG A 13 0.68 -7.13 5.73
N GLN A 14 0.02 -6.13 6.29
CA GLN A 14 -1.35 -5.79 5.91
C GLN A 14 -1.45 -5.27 4.47
N VAL A 15 -0.48 -4.46 4.03
CA VAL A 15 -0.41 -3.99 2.63
C VAL A 15 -0.22 -5.17 1.68
N GLN A 16 0.72 -6.08 1.97
CA GLN A 16 0.92 -7.29 1.17
C GLN A 16 -0.36 -8.14 1.10
N ASN A 17 -1.07 -8.28 2.22
CA ASN A 17 -2.35 -8.98 2.26
C ASN A 17 -3.41 -8.32 1.34
N TYR A 18 -3.50 -6.99 1.34
CA TYR A 18 -4.42 -6.28 0.45
C TYR A 18 -4.05 -6.41 -1.03
N LEU A 19 -2.75 -6.43 -1.36
CA LEU A 19 -2.30 -6.63 -2.73
C LEU A 19 -2.59 -8.06 -3.23
N ALA A 20 -2.49 -9.07 -2.35
CA ALA A 20 -2.72 -10.47 -2.71
C ALA A 20 -4.21 -10.87 -2.72
N ASN A 21 -4.97 -10.43 -1.71
CA ASN A 21 -6.36 -10.87 -1.48
C ASN A 21 -7.40 -9.83 -1.92
N GLY A 22 -6.95 -8.65 -2.38
CA GLY A 22 -7.81 -7.56 -2.80
C GLY A 22 -7.98 -6.49 -1.72
N VAL A 23 -8.06 -5.25 -2.18
CA VAL A 23 -8.37 -4.07 -1.37
C VAL A 23 -9.90 -3.96 -1.27
N PRO A 24 -10.47 -3.61 -0.10
CA PRO A 24 -11.90 -3.36 0.01
C PRO A 24 -12.40 -2.28 -0.97
N GLU A 25 -13.67 -2.34 -1.35
CA GLU A 25 -14.23 -1.53 -2.45
C GLU A 25 -13.99 -0.01 -2.27
N ARG A 26 -14.34 0.53 -1.10
CA ARG A 26 -14.18 1.96 -0.81
C ARG A 26 -12.72 2.45 -0.96
N PRO A 27 -11.71 1.84 -0.32
CA PRO A 27 -10.32 2.22 -0.55
C PRO A 27 -9.84 1.93 -1.98
N ALA A 28 -10.32 0.87 -2.63
CA ALA A 28 -9.96 0.57 -4.01
C ALA A 28 -10.43 1.68 -4.98
N SER A 29 -11.65 2.19 -4.81
CA SER A 29 -12.17 3.33 -5.59
C SER A 29 -11.29 4.57 -5.45
N LEU A 30 -10.83 4.86 -4.23
CA LEU A 30 -9.96 6.00 -3.97
C LEU A 30 -8.58 5.83 -4.62
N ILE A 31 -7.98 4.64 -4.51
CA ILE A 31 -6.70 4.33 -5.16
C ILE A 31 -6.81 4.51 -6.68
N LYS A 32 -7.90 4.02 -7.29
CA LYS A 32 -8.14 4.15 -8.73
C LYS A 32 -8.31 5.61 -9.15
N ALA A 33 -8.99 6.42 -8.35
CA ALA A 33 -9.12 7.86 -8.59
C ALA A 33 -7.74 8.55 -8.58
N PHE A 34 -6.87 8.21 -7.63
CA PHE A 34 -5.51 8.73 -7.60
C PHE A 34 -4.66 8.26 -8.77
N GLN A 35 -4.73 6.98 -9.15
CA GLN A 35 -4.03 6.46 -10.33
C GLN A 35 -4.44 7.20 -11.60
N SER A 36 -5.74 7.43 -11.79
CA SER A 36 -6.25 8.18 -12.94
C SER A 36 -5.84 9.65 -12.92
N TYR A 37 -5.86 10.29 -11.75
CA TYR A 37 -5.56 11.72 -11.62
C TYR A 37 -4.07 12.02 -11.82
N TYR A 38 -3.21 11.18 -11.25
CA TYR A 38 -1.75 11.38 -11.29
C TYR A 38 -1.05 10.57 -12.39
N GLY A 39 -1.79 9.76 -13.17
CA GLY A 39 -1.22 8.91 -14.21
C GLY A 39 -0.29 7.82 -13.67
N ILE A 40 -0.60 7.26 -12.49
CA ILE A 40 0.25 6.29 -11.81
C ILE A 40 -0.10 4.88 -12.29
N GLU A 41 0.93 4.08 -12.52
CA GLU A 41 0.80 2.66 -12.84
C GLU A 41 0.12 1.86 -11.69
N PRO A 42 -0.38 0.64 -11.97
CA PRO A 42 -0.93 -0.25 -10.96
C PRO A 42 0.03 -0.44 -9.77
N LEU A 43 -0.52 -0.47 -8.55
CA LEU A 43 0.30 -0.73 -7.36
C LEU A 43 0.84 -2.16 -7.39
N THR A 44 2.16 -2.30 -7.35
CA THR A 44 2.85 -3.59 -7.20
C THR A 44 3.49 -3.69 -5.81
N SER A 45 3.79 -4.92 -5.38
CA SER A 45 4.45 -5.17 -4.09
C SER A 45 5.82 -4.50 -3.97
N GLU A 46 6.49 -4.26 -5.09
CA GLU A 46 7.82 -3.65 -5.18
C GLU A 46 7.83 -2.17 -4.79
N HIS A 47 6.68 -1.49 -4.84
CA HIS A 47 6.55 -0.10 -4.42
C HIS A 47 6.60 0.08 -2.89
N PHE A 48 6.48 -1.01 -2.12
CA PHE A 48 6.48 -0.97 -0.67
C PHE A 48 7.73 -1.67 -0.12
N SER A 49 8.48 -0.99 0.74
CA SER A 49 9.66 -1.52 1.42
C SER A 49 9.65 -1.14 2.89
N LEU A 50 10.12 -2.04 3.75
CA LEU A 50 10.41 -1.75 5.16
C LEU A 50 11.71 -0.98 5.34
N VAL A 51 12.62 -1.10 4.38
CA VAL A 51 13.85 -0.31 4.31
C VAL A 51 13.47 1.00 3.64
N GLY A 52 13.56 2.10 4.39
CA GLY A 52 13.39 3.44 3.85
C GLY A 52 14.35 3.67 2.69
N LYS A 53 13.92 4.43 1.68
CA LYS A 53 14.82 4.90 0.63
C LYS A 53 15.83 5.89 1.17
#